data_AF-H9FMG1-F1
#
_entry.id   AF-H9FMG1-F1
#
_cell.length_a   1.000
_cell.length_b   1.000
_cell.length_c   1.000
_cell.angle_alpha   90.00
_cell.angle_beta   90.00
_cell.angle_gamma   90.00
#
_symmetry.space_group_name_H-M   'P 1'
#
loop_
_entity.id
_entity.type
_entity.pdbx_description
1 polymer ?
#
loop_
_entity_poly.entity_id
_entity_poly.type
_entity_poly.pdbx_seq_one_letter_code
_entity_poly.pdbx_strand_id
1 'polypeptide(L)'
;KDLNASDNNTEFLKNFIELMEKVTPDSKQCNNFLLHNLILDTGITQQLVERVWRDQDLNTYSLLAVFAATDGGITRVFPNKAAEDWTENPEPFNASFYRRSLDNHGYVFKPPHQDALLRPLELENDTVGILVSTAVELSLGRRTLRPAVVGVKLDLEAWAEKFKVLASNRTHQDQPQQCGPNSHCEMDCEVNNEDLLCVLIDDGGFLVLSNQNHQWDQVGRFFSEVDANLMLALYNNSFYTRKESYDYQAACAPQPPGNLGAAPRGVFVPTVADFLNLAWWTSAAAWSLFQQLLYGLIYHSWFQADPAEAEGSPETRESSCVMKQTQYYFGSVNASYNAIIDCGNCSRLFHAQRLTNTNLLFVVAEKPLCSQCEAGRLLQKETHSDGPEQCELVQRPRYRRGPHICFDYNATEDTSDCGRGASFPPSLGVLVS
;
A
#
# COMPACT_ATOMS: atom_id res chain seq x y z
N LYS A 1 12.84 -19.08 25.89
CA LYS A 1 11.45 -19.47 26.16
C LYS A 1 10.74 -18.44 27.05
N ASP A 2 11.47 -17.61 27.78
CA ASP A 2 10.89 -16.65 28.74
C ASP A 2 10.66 -15.23 28.18
N LEU A 3 11.05 -14.98 26.93
CA LEU A 3 10.74 -13.73 26.23
C LEU A 3 9.99 -14.08 24.94
N ASN A 4 8.74 -13.64 24.85
CA ASN A 4 7.91 -13.76 23.66
C ASN A 4 7.74 -12.37 23.05
N ALA A 5 7.65 -12.30 21.73
CA ALA A 5 7.23 -11.07 21.05
C ALA A 5 5.79 -10.74 21.51
N SER A 6 5.57 -9.48 21.90
CA SER A 6 4.25 -8.95 22.22
C SER A 6 3.95 -7.77 21.33
N ASP A 7 2.69 -7.61 20.94
CA ASP A 7 2.26 -6.50 20.07
C ASP A 7 2.40 -5.15 20.79
N ASN A 8 2.30 -5.12 22.13
CA ASN A 8 2.62 -3.95 22.93
C ASN A 8 4.12 -3.86 23.20
N ASN A 9 4.80 -2.92 22.54
CA ASN A 9 6.24 -2.74 22.66
C ASN A 9 6.68 -2.25 24.07
N THR A 10 5.82 -1.54 24.80
CA THR A 10 6.15 -1.08 26.17
C THR A 10 6.23 -2.24 27.14
N GLU A 11 5.31 -3.20 27.01
CA GLU A 11 5.31 -4.44 27.80
C GLU A 11 6.51 -5.31 27.42
N PHE A 12 6.77 -5.46 26.12
CA PHE A 12 7.94 -6.18 25.61
C PHE A 12 9.24 -5.65 26.24
N LEU A 13 9.43 -4.33 26.21
CA LEU A 13 10.65 -3.69 26.72
C LEU A 13 10.82 -3.90 28.23
N LYS A 14 9.73 -3.82 29.02
CA LYS A 14 9.79 -4.10 30.47
C LYS A 14 10.20 -5.53 30.75
N ASN A 15 9.58 -6.50 30.08
CA ASN A 15 9.92 -7.92 30.22
C ASN A 15 11.37 -8.20 29.80
N PHE A 16 11.84 -7.52 28.74
CA PHE A 16 13.23 -7.61 28.29
C PHE A 16 14.22 -7.07 29.33
N ILE A 17 13.95 -5.90 29.93
CA ILE A 17 14.79 -5.31 30.96
C ILE A 17 14.83 -6.21 32.20
N GLU A 18 13.69 -6.71 32.66
CA GLU A 18 13.64 -7.64 33.80
C GLU A 18 14.43 -8.93 33.54
N LEU A 19 14.44 -9.43 32.30
CA LEU A 19 15.24 -10.59 31.92
C LEU A 19 16.73 -10.28 31.99
N MET A 20 17.15 -9.10 31.51
CA MET A 20 18.54 -8.65 31.54
C MET A 20 19.05 -8.38 32.97
N GLU A 21 18.17 -8.05 33.92
CA GLU A 21 18.52 -7.96 35.34
C GLU A 21 18.72 -9.34 36.00
N LYS A 22 17.95 -10.34 35.57
CA LYS A 22 17.97 -11.70 36.14
C LYS A 22 19.05 -12.59 35.52
N VAL A 23 19.37 -12.39 34.24
CA VAL A 23 20.27 -13.25 33.46
C VAL A 23 21.45 -12.42 32.96
N THR A 24 22.67 -12.88 33.23
CA THR A 24 23.87 -12.21 32.73
C THR A 24 23.95 -12.33 31.20
N PRO A 25 24.42 -11.28 30.49
CA PRO A 25 24.54 -11.29 29.02
C PRO A 25 25.42 -12.42 28.45
N ASP A 26 26.30 -13.00 29.26
CA ASP A 26 27.18 -14.12 28.91
C ASP A 26 26.55 -15.51 29.12
N SER A 27 25.27 -15.56 29.50
CA SER A 27 24.56 -16.82 29.68
C SER A 27 24.52 -17.64 28.39
N LYS A 28 24.83 -18.94 28.49
CA LYS A 28 24.74 -19.90 27.38
C LYS A 28 23.32 -20.11 26.83
N GLN A 29 22.31 -19.54 27.50
CA GLN A 29 20.90 -19.65 27.12
C GLN A 29 20.49 -18.66 26.03
N CYS A 30 21.30 -17.63 25.76
CA CYS A 30 21.02 -16.57 24.79
C CYS A 30 22.17 -16.39 23.80
N ASN A 31 21.91 -15.71 22.68
CA ASN A 31 22.96 -15.34 21.74
C ASN A 31 23.69 -14.08 22.23
N ASN A 32 24.90 -14.26 22.75
CA ASN A 32 25.71 -13.18 23.30
C ASN A 32 25.97 -12.07 22.28
N PHE A 33 26.13 -12.38 20.98
CA PHE A 33 26.47 -11.37 19.98
C PHE A 33 25.35 -10.33 19.81
N LEU A 34 24.09 -10.79 19.76
CA LEU A 34 22.93 -9.91 19.59
C LEU A 34 22.74 -9.01 20.82
N LEU A 35 22.86 -9.58 22.02
CA LEU A 35 22.74 -8.82 23.28
C LEU A 35 23.84 -7.76 23.42
N HIS A 36 25.10 -8.12 23.14
CA HIS A 36 26.20 -7.16 23.21
C HIS A 36 26.07 -6.04 22.17
N ASN A 37 25.59 -6.36 20.97
CA ASN A 37 25.34 -5.34 19.94
C ASN A 37 24.25 -4.36 20.39
N LEU A 38 23.14 -4.87 20.94
CA LEU A 38 22.07 -4.05 21.50
C LEU A 38 22.59 -3.13 22.62
N ILE A 39 23.36 -3.65 23.57
CA ILE A 39 23.91 -2.87 24.67
C ILE A 39 24.83 -1.77 24.14
N LEU A 40 25.70 -2.09 23.16
CA LEU A 40 26.56 -1.10 22.52
C LEU A 40 25.74 0.02 21.86
N ASP A 41 24.71 -0.34 21.08
CA ASP A 41 23.82 0.61 20.41
C ASP A 41 23.07 1.50 21.42
N THR A 42 22.63 0.95 22.56
CA THR A 42 22.01 1.76 23.62
C THR A 42 22.98 2.81 24.18
N GLY A 43 24.26 2.46 24.35
CA GLY A 43 25.27 3.39 24.86
C GLY A 43 25.57 4.51 23.86
N ILE A 44 25.71 4.18 22.57
CA ILE A 44 25.99 5.15 21.51
C ILE A 44 24.81 6.13 21.35
N THR A 45 23.59 5.59 21.24
CA THR A 45 22.39 6.43 21.10
C THR A 45 22.11 7.27 22.35
N GLN A 46 22.58 6.85 23.54
CA GLN A 46 22.50 7.67 24.75
C GLN A 46 23.44 8.86 24.70
N GLN A 47 24.70 8.63 24.31
CA GLN A 47 25.67 9.71 24.18
C GLN A 47 25.22 10.74 23.14
N LEU A 48 24.58 10.30 22.05
CA LEU A 48 24.01 11.18 21.04
C LEU A 48 22.95 12.13 21.64
N VAL A 49 22.02 11.59 22.41
CA VAL A 49 20.97 12.39 23.08
C VAL A 49 21.59 13.38 24.06
N GLU A 50 22.46 12.90 24.96
CA GLU A 50 23.00 13.70 26.06
C GLU A 50 23.94 14.82 25.59
N ARG A 51 24.71 14.59 24.52
CA ARG A 51 25.73 15.54 24.05
C ARG A 51 25.29 16.42 22.89
N VAL A 52 24.32 15.98 22.09
CA VAL A 52 23.94 16.68 20.85
C VAL A 52 22.51 17.17 20.91
N TRP A 53 21.54 16.29 21.19
CA TRP A 53 20.13 16.66 21.06
C TRP A 53 19.63 17.52 22.22
N ARG A 54 20.10 17.26 23.45
CA ARG A 54 19.63 18.00 24.64
C ARG A 54 19.93 19.49 24.59
N ASP A 55 21.05 19.87 23.99
CA ASP A 55 21.51 21.26 23.94
C ASP A 55 21.00 22.00 22.68
N GLN A 56 20.26 21.33 21.79
CA GLN A 56 19.66 21.94 20.60
C GLN A 56 18.20 22.32 20.80
N ASP A 57 17.85 23.55 20.40
CA ASP A 57 16.46 23.99 20.32
C ASP A 57 15.85 23.60 18.97
N LEU A 58 14.99 22.57 19.01
CA LEU A 58 14.30 22.05 17.83
C LEU A 58 13.33 23.07 17.21
N ASN A 59 12.77 23.97 18.01
CA ASN A 59 11.80 24.96 17.53
C ASN A 59 12.43 25.98 16.58
N THR A 60 13.66 26.42 16.87
CA THR A 60 14.43 27.31 16.00
C THR A 60 14.60 26.73 14.58
N TYR A 61 14.74 25.40 14.48
CA TYR A 61 14.86 24.71 13.20
C TYR A 61 13.52 24.25 12.59
N SER A 62 12.39 24.52 13.27
CA SER A 62 11.06 24.04 12.89
C SER A 62 11.00 22.51 12.78
N LEU A 63 11.55 21.83 13.78
CA LEU A 63 11.58 20.37 13.88
C LEU A 63 10.61 19.92 14.99
N LEU A 64 9.77 18.93 14.68
CA LEU A 64 8.88 18.29 15.65
C LEU A 64 9.63 17.24 16.48
N ALA A 65 10.52 16.48 15.84
CA ALA A 65 11.29 15.43 16.49
C ALA A 65 12.62 15.16 15.78
N VAL A 66 13.54 14.55 16.50
CA VAL A 66 14.77 13.94 15.97
C VAL A 66 14.81 12.48 16.40
N PHE A 67 15.33 11.61 15.55
CA PHE A 67 15.38 10.19 15.83
C PHE A 67 16.64 9.51 15.29
N ALA A 68 16.96 8.37 15.91
CA ALA A 68 18.02 7.47 15.48
C ALA A 68 17.52 6.03 15.60
N ALA A 69 17.50 5.33 14.47
CA ALA A 69 17.19 3.91 14.37
C ALA A 69 18.48 3.13 14.06
N THR A 70 18.70 2.05 14.80
CA THR A 70 19.95 1.26 14.76
C THR A 70 19.69 -0.16 14.31
N ASP A 71 20.74 -0.83 13.81
CA ASP A 71 20.70 -2.25 13.43
C ASP A 71 20.33 -3.17 14.61
N GLY A 72 20.73 -2.81 15.85
CA GLY A 72 20.37 -3.54 17.06
C GLY A 72 18.88 -3.55 17.42
N GLY A 73 18.00 -2.92 16.64
CA GLY A 73 16.56 -2.89 16.90
C GLY A 73 16.10 -1.74 17.80
N ILE A 74 16.99 -0.78 18.10
CA ILE A 74 16.66 0.39 18.92
C ILE A 74 16.33 1.56 18.00
N THR A 75 15.14 2.12 18.20
CA THR A 75 14.76 3.43 17.69
C THR A 75 14.60 4.38 18.87
N ARG A 76 15.35 5.49 18.89
CA ARG A 76 15.19 6.56 19.87
C ARG A 76 14.61 7.79 19.22
N VAL A 77 13.59 8.35 19.85
CA VAL A 77 12.90 9.57 19.41
C VAL A 77 13.04 10.62 20.51
N PHE A 78 13.31 11.86 20.13
CA PHE A 78 13.43 13.00 21.03
C PHE A 78 12.67 14.21 20.45
N PRO A 79 11.89 14.96 21.25
CA PRO A 79 11.68 14.81 22.70
C PRO A 79 10.67 13.69 23.04
N ASN A 80 10.58 13.31 24.32
CA ASN A 80 9.69 12.22 24.77
C ASN A 80 8.23 12.38 24.33
N LYS A 81 7.72 13.62 24.27
CA LYS A 81 6.37 13.91 23.79
C LYS A 81 6.15 13.39 22.36
N ALA A 82 7.14 13.58 21.48
CA ALA A 82 7.04 13.12 20.09
C ALA A 82 7.19 11.61 19.91
N ALA A 83 7.61 10.88 20.96
CA ALA A 83 7.64 9.43 20.94
C ALA A 83 6.25 8.81 21.13
N GLU A 84 5.30 9.53 21.74
CA GLU A 84 3.90 9.11 21.86
C GLU A 84 3.20 9.13 20.50
N ASP A 85 3.51 10.14 19.67
CA ASP A 85 2.95 10.32 18.33
C ASP A 85 3.76 9.60 17.23
N TRP A 86 4.58 8.62 17.62
CA TRP A 86 5.43 7.87 16.70
C TRP A 86 4.69 6.67 16.13
N THR A 87 4.26 6.78 14.87
CA THR A 87 3.42 5.79 14.20
C THR A 87 4.20 4.73 13.41
N GLU A 88 5.52 4.85 13.30
CA GLU A 88 6.33 3.89 12.54
C GLU A 88 6.51 2.58 13.31
N ASN A 89 6.77 1.50 12.57
CA ASN A 89 7.00 0.19 13.17
C ASN A 89 8.22 0.23 14.12
N PRO A 90 8.10 -0.29 15.35
CA PRO A 90 9.20 -0.30 16.31
C PRO A 90 10.39 -1.16 15.85
N GLU A 91 10.16 -2.18 15.01
CA GLU A 91 11.22 -2.97 14.40
C GLU A 91 11.82 -2.19 13.21
N PRO A 92 13.09 -1.73 13.31
CA PRO A 92 13.70 -0.90 12.27
C PRO A 92 13.74 -1.61 10.92
N PHE A 93 13.97 -2.91 10.92
CA PHE A 93 13.97 -3.70 9.71
C PHE A 93 12.61 -3.80 9.05
N ASN A 94 11.49 -3.60 9.73
CA ASN A 94 10.17 -3.55 9.09
C ASN A 94 9.78 -2.12 8.68
N ALA A 95 10.42 -1.11 9.25
CA ALA A 95 10.15 0.28 8.95
C ALA A 95 10.66 0.69 7.55
N SER A 96 9.79 1.33 6.76
CA SER A 96 10.12 1.69 5.37
C SER A 96 11.21 2.76 5.26
N PHE A 97 11.23 3.75 6.17
CA PHE A 97 12.24 4.80 6.16
C PHE A 97 13.65 4.25 6.37
N TYR A 98 13.79 3.19 7.19
CA TYR A 98 15.06 2.58 7.53
C TYR A 98 15.65 1.87 6.30
N ARG A 99 14.88 0.98 5.66
CA ARG A 99 15.31 0.28 4.43
C ARG A 99 15.64 1.26 3.31
N ARG A 100 14.74 2.22 3.05
CA ARG A 100 14.94 3.22 1.98
C ARG A 100 16.18 4.09 2.21
N SER A 101 16.50 4.44 3.45
CA SER A 101 17.70 5.21 3.77
C SER A 101 18.99 4.41 3.59
N LEU A 102 18.95 3.09 3.85
CA LEU A 102 20.10 2.22 3.64
C LEU A 102 20.39 1.94 2.17
N ASP A 103 19.34 1.82 1.35
CA ASP A 103 19.46 1.57 -0.09
C ASP A 103 19.87 2.81 -0.88
N ASN A 104 19.42 4.00 -0.44
CA ASN A 104 19.68 5.25 -1.14
C ASN A 104 20.88 6.02 -0.57
N HIS A 105 21.47 6.89 -1.40
CA HIS A 105 22.47 7.86 -0.96
C HIS A 105 21.82 9.24 -0.81
N GLY A 106 22.11 9.93 0.28
CA GLY A 106 21.57 11.26 0.57
C GLY A 106 20.42 11.25 1.57
N TYR A 107 19.58 12.29 1.52
CA TYR A 107 18.44 12.47 2.41
C TYR A 107 17.16 11.96 1.75
N VAL A 108 16.47 11.06 2.45
CA VAL A 108 15.19 10.48 2.02
C VAL A 108 14.05 11.16 2.76
N PHE A 109 13.21 11.86 2.00
CA PHE A 109 11.98 12.47 2.44
C PHE A 109 10.85 11.46 2.28
N LYS A 110 10.11 11.23 3.37
CA LYS A 110 8.92 10.39 3.43
C LYS A 110 7.76 11.27 3.89
N PRO A 111 6.79 11.57 3.00
CA PRO A 111 5.59 12.26 3.42
C PRO A 111 4.71 11.35 4.31
N PRO A 112 3.83 11.92 5.13
CA PRO A 112 2.88 11.16 5.94
C PRO A 112 1.97 10.31 5.05
N HIS A 113 1.60 9.11 5.51
CA HIS A 113 0.63 8.31 4.78
C HIS A 113 -0.79 8.81 5.12
N GLN A 114 -1.57 9.17 4.10
CA GLN A 114 -3.00 9.48 4.29
C GLN A 114 -3.85 8.28 3.86
N ASP A 115 -4.43 7.59 4.84
CA ASP A 115 -5.52 6.66 4.57
C ASP A 115 -6.82 7.43 4.38
N ALA A 116 -7.45 7.25 3.21
CA ALA A 116 -8.69 7.92 2.84
C ALA A 116 -9.89 7.60 3.76
N LEU A 117 -9.77 6.58 4.61
CA LEU A 117 -10.81 6.14 5.55
C LEU A 117 -10.70 6.79 6.95
N LEU A 118 -9.60 7.51 7.24
CA LEU A 118 -9.28 8.04 8.57
C LEU A 118 -9.38 9.57 8.69
N ARG A 119 -10.35 10.21 8.05
CA ARG A 119 -10.86 11.50 8.56
C ARG A 119 -12.37 11.53 8.39
N PRO A 120 -13.12 11.66 9.50
CA PRO A 120 -12.97 12.80 10.42
C PRO A 120 -13.06 12.41 11.91
N LEU A 121 -12.11 12.83 12.78
CA LEU A 121 -12.36 13.21 14.20
C LEU A 121 -11.10 13.38 15.09
N GLU A 122 -9.92 12.86 14.73
CA GLU A 122 -8.75 12.93 15.66
C GLU A 122 -7.67 13.95 15.29
N LEU A 123 -7.69 14.50 14.07
CA LEU A 123 -6.62 15.35 13.54
C LEU A 123 -7.00 16.84 13.49
N GLU A 124 -7.63 17.36 14.55
CA GLU A 124 -7.84 18.82 14.71
C GLU A 124 -6.66 19.52 15.41
N ASN A 125 -5.77 18.77 16.11
CA ASN A 125 -4.71 19.36 16.94
C ASN A 125 -3.28 18.87 16.67
N ASP A 126 -3.09 17.84 15.83
CA ASP A 126 -1.76 17.31 15.57
C ASP A 126 -1.13 17.93 14.32
N THR A 127 0.08 18.47 14.50
CA THR A 127 0.89 19.01 13.42
C THR A 127 1.34 17.88 12.50
N VAL A 128 1.03 18.01 11.22
CA VAL A 128 1.42 17.03 10.20
C VAL A 128 2.95 17.08 10.05
N GLY A 129 3.61 15.95 10.20
CA GLY A 129 5.07 15.86 10.15
C GLY A 129 5.60 15.11 8.93
N ILE A 130 6.61 15.67 8.25
CA ILE A 130 7.33 14.99 7.17
C ILE A 130 8.59 14.36 7.75
N LEU A 131 8.81 13.06 7.49
CA LEU A 131 10.00 12.37 7.96
C LEU A 131 11.14 12.53 6.97
N VAL A 132 12.31 12.92 7.46
CA VAL A 132 13.55 12.98 6.69
C VAL A 132 14.57 12.07 7.34
N SER A 133 15.19 11.20 6.56
CA SER A 133 16.08 10.16 7.08
C SER A 133 17.31 9.99 6.19
N THR A 134 18.43 9.59 6.80
CA THR A 134 19.67 9.30 6.09
C THR A 134 20.47 8.23 6.83
N ALA A 135 21.16 7.37 6.07
CA ALA A 135 22.04 6.37 6.64
C ALA A 135 23.35 7.01 7.13
N VAL A 136 23.79 6.62 8.32
CA VAL A 136 25.09 6.98 8.86
C VAL A 136 26.13 6.14 8.14
N GLU A 137 26.98 6.76 7.34
CA GLU A 137 28.06 6.07 6.63
C GLU A 137 29.39 6.22 7.38
N LEU A 138 29.98 5.10 7.78
CA LEU A 138 31.27 5.05 8.45
C LEU A 138 32.29 4.33 7.58
N SER A 139 33.44 4.95 7.35
CA SER A 139 34.57 4.34 6.64
C SER A 139 35.62 3.85 7.64
N LEU A 140 35.69 2.54 7.86
CA LEU A 140 36.72 1.91 8.68
C LEU A 140 37.75 1.24 7.77
N GLY A 141 38.85 1.95 7.51
CA GLY A 141 39.91 1.49 6.62
C GLY A 141 39.45 1.38 5.17
N ARG A 142 39.32 0.15 4.66
CA ARG A 142 38.85 -0.13 3.27
C ARG A 142 37.38 -0.54 3.19
N ARG A 143 36.64 -0.58 4.30
CA ARG A 143 35.24 -1.01 4.33
C ARG A 143 34.35 0.17 4.71
N THR A 144 33.25 0.34 3.98
CA THR A 144 32.17 1.26 4.33
C THR A 144 31.07 0.47 5.04
N LEU A 145 30.60 0.99 6.17
CA LEU A 145 29.56 0.39 7.00
C LEU A 145 28.44 1.40 7.21
N ARG A 146 27.21 0.90 7.30
CA ARG A 146 26.01 1.70 7.59
C ARG A 146 25.28 1.13 8.82
N PRO A 147 25.72 1.44 10.04
CA PRO A 147 25.20 0.82 11.26
C PRO A 147 23.85 1.39 11.73
N ALA A 148 23.51 2.61 11.32
CA ALA A 148 22.33 3.30 11.81
C ALA A 148 21.75 4.25 10.76
N VAL A 149 20.48 4.61 10.95
CA VAL A 149 19.75 5.63 10.19
C VAL A 149 19.34 6.72 11.17
N VAL A 150 19.69 7.96 10.85
CA VAL A 150 19.31 9.13 11.65
C VAL A 150 18.35 9.99 10.85
N GLY A 151 17.49 10.72 11.54
CA GLY A 151 16.49 11.52 10.87
C GLY A 151 15.81 12.55 11.75
N VAL A 152 14.95 13.33 11.13
CA VAL A 152 14.16 14.39 11.74
C VAL A 152 12.72 14.32 11.24
N LYS A 153 11.78 14.76 12.07
CA LYS A 153 10.37 14.99 11.70
C LYS A 153 10.20 16.50 11.56
N LEU A 154 9.99 16.97 10.34
CA LEU A 154 9.80 18.38 10.00
C LEU A 154 8.35 18.79 10.29
N ASP A 155 8.15 20.02 10.75
CA ASP A 155 6.82 20.64 10.83
C ASP A 155 6.38 21.12 9.45
N LEU A 156 5.26 20.59 8.94
CA LEU A 156 4.76 20.88 7.60
C LEU A 156 4.51 22.37 7.38
N GLU A 157 3.83 23.04 8.31
CA GLU A 157 3.39 24.44 8.13
C GLU A 157 4.60 25.39 8.10
N ALA A 158 5.48 25.25 9.08
CA ALA A 158 6.68 26.07 9.18
C ALA A 158 7.65 25.83 7.99
N TRP A 159 7.76 24.59 7.51
CA TRP A 159 8.58 24.29 6.34
C TRP A 159 7.94 24.72 5.02
N ALA A 160 6.62 24.70 4.91
CA ALA A 160 5.92 25.25 3.74
C ALA A 160 6.18 26.76 3.60
N GLU A 161 6.14 27.52 4.70
CA GLU A 161 6.48 28.95 4.69
C GLU A 161 7.95 29.20 4.34
N LYS A 162 8.88 28.43 4.92
CA LYS A 162 10.30 28.50 4.54
C LYS A 162 10.51 28.16 3.06
N PHE A 163 9.79 27.16 2.55
CA PHE A 163 9.86 26.74 1.16
C PHE A 163 9.39 27.85 0.21
N LYS A 164 8.30 28.56 0.52
CA LYS A 164 7.85 29.73 -0.27
C LYS A 164 8.98 30.74 -0.47
N VAL A 165 9.68 31.08 0.62
CA VAL A 165 10.80 32.04 0.61
C VAL A 165 12.05 31.50 -0.08
N LEU A 166 12.32 30.19 -0.01
CA LEU A 166 13.48 29.59 -0.68
C LEU A 166 13.25 29.38 -2.18
N ALA A 167 11.99 29.21 -2.58
CA ALA A 167 11.57 29.11 -3.97
C ALA A 167 11.36 30.48 -4.63
N SER A 168 11.56 31.58 -3.90
CA SER A 168 11.57 32.95 -4.41
C SER A 168 13.01 33.48 -4.55
N ASN A 169 13.26 34.24 -5.61
CA ASN A 169 14.55 34.91 -5.80
C ASN A 169 14.39 36.39 -5.43
N ARG A 170 14.66 36.75 -4.17
CA ARG A 170 14.57 38.12 -3.66
C ARG A 170 15.71 39.05 -4.15
N THR A 171 16.09 38.99 -5.42
CA THR A 171 17.14 39.87 -5.96
C THR A 171 16.71 41.32 -6.14
N HIS A 172 15.41 41.63 -6.16
CA HIS A 172 14.90 43.01 -6.24
C HIS A 172 13.79 43.26 -5.22
N GLN A 173 14.04 44.19 -4.30
CA GLN A 173 13.20 44.42 -3.10
C GLN A 173 11.89 45.18 -3.35
N ASP A 174 11.59 45.69 -4.55
CA ASP A 174 10.59 46.76 -4.69
C ASP A 174 9.67 46.75 -5.94
N GLN A 175 9.57 45.67 -6.72
CA GLN A 175 8.59 45.63 -7.83
C GLN A 175 7.89 44.27 -7.99
N PRO A 176 6.55 44.22 -7.99
CA PRO A 176 5.82 43.07 -8.51
C PRO A 176 6.05 43.02 -10.02
N GLN A 177 6.98 42.18 -10.47
CA GLN A 177 7.13 41.91 -11.90
C GLN A 177 5.92 41.08 -12.36
N GLN A 178 4.87 41.78 -12.80
CA GLN A 178 3.77 41.15 -13.51
C GLN A 178 4.33 40.48 -14.78
N CYS A 179 4.05 39.19 -14.90
CA CYS A 179 4.36 38.40 -16.08
C CYS A 179 3.46 38.86 -17.23
N GLY A 180 3.97 39.78 -18.04
CA GLY A 180 3.35 40.24 -19.26
C GLY A 180 3.88 39.47 -20.47
N PRO A 181 3.20 39.53 -21.62
CA PRO A 181 3.58 38.78 -22.82
C PRO A 181 4.99 39.14 -23.37
N ASN A 182 5.60 40.25 -22.93
CA ASN A 182 6.92 40.72 -23.36
C ASN A 182 7.94 40.89 -22.20
N SER A 183 7.63 40.49 -20.96
CA SER A 183 8.58 40.45 -19.85
C SER A 183 8.93 39.00 -19.52
N HIS A 184 10.21 38.71 -19.31
CA HIS A 184 10.63 37.41 -18.79
C HIS A 184 9.95 37.19 -17.43
N CYS A 185 9.01 36.24 -17.35
CA CYS A 185 8.36 35.88 -16.11
C CYS A 185 9.38 35.16 -15.23
N GLU A 186 9.90 35.86 -14.22
CA GLU A 186 10.65 35.22 -13.15
C GLU A 186 9.65 34.43 -12.31
N MET A 187 9.83 33.10 -12.26
CA MET A 187 8.91 32.22 -11.56
C MET A 187 9.16 32.28 -10.04
N ASP A 188 8.56 33.28 -9.39
CA ASP A 188 8.64 33.50 -7.95
C ASP A 188 7.42 32.93 -7.22
N CYS A 189 7.64 31.91 -6.39
CA CYS A 189 6.58 31.18 -5.69
C CYS A 189 5.98 31.93 -4.48
N GLU A 190 6.65 32.98 -3.98
CA GLU A 190 6.18 33.82 -2.87
C GLU A 190 5.30 34.95 -3.41
N VAL A 191 5.79 35.68 -4.42
CA VAL A 191 5.09 36.84 -4.99
C VAL A 191 3.92 36.42 -5.87
N ASN A 192 4.07 35.36 -6.67
CA ASN A 192 3.05 34.89 -7.60
C ASN A 192 2.30 33.65 -7.07
N ASN A 193 2.06 33.57 -5.77
CA ASN A 193 1.40 32.41 -5.14
C ASN A 193 -0.03 32.14 -5.70
N GLU A 194 -0.69 33.14 -6.27
CA GLU A 194 -2.00 32.98 -6.89
C GLU A 194 -1.93 32.38 -8.30
N ASP A 195 -0.82 32.63 -9.02
CA ASP A 195 -0.63 32.30 -10.44
C ASP A 195 0.31 31.10 -10.68
N LEU A 196 1.19 30.79 -9.72
CA LEU A 196 2.16 29.69 -9.80
C LEU A 196 1.88 28.61 -8.77
N LEU A 197 2.01 27.36 -9.22
CA LEU A 197 2.03 26.16 -8.40
C LEU A 197 3.48 25.72 -8.23
N CYS A 198 3.97 25.74 -6.99
CA CYS A 198 5.31 25.27 -6.65
C CYS A 198 5.21 24.11 -5.67
N VAL A 199 5.71 22.95 -6.07
CA VAL A 199 5.57 21.71 -5.31
C VAL A 199 6.88 20.93 -5.24
N LEU A 200 7.03 20.21 -4.13
CA LEU A 200 8.05 19.17 -3.97
C LEU A 200 7.37 17.81 -4.01
N ILE A 201 7.87 16.93 -4.89
CA ILE A 201 7.35 15.59 -5.10
C ILE A 201 8.47 14.60 -4.78
N ASP A 202 8.14 13.48 -4.12
CA ASP A 202 9.12 12.42 -3.88
C ASP A 202 9.35 11.53 -5.13
N ASP A 203 10.32 10.62 -5.04
CA ASP A 203 10.64 9.61 -6.06
C ASP A 203 9.51 8.62 -6.34
N GLY A 204 8.61 8.41 -5.39
CA GLY A 204 7.37 7.64 -5.54
C GLY A 204 6.23 8.42 -6.19
N GLY A 205 6.38 9.72 -6.44
CA GLY A 205 5.32 10.57 -6.99
C GLY A 205 4.33 11.08 -5.94
N PHE A 206 4.70 11.10 -4.66
CA PHE A 206 3.86 11.64 -3.58
C PHE A 206 4.14 13.13 -3.34
N LEU A 207 3.07 13.89 -3.05
CA LEU A 207 3.20 15.30 -2.69
C LEU A 207 3.85 15.45 -1.31
N VAL A 208 4.97 16.17 -1.23
CA VAL A 208 5.71 16.42 0.01
C VAL A 208 5.42 17.82 0.56
N LEU A 209 5.55 18.86 -0.28
CA LEU A 209 5.31 20.25 0.10
C LEU A 209 4.63 20.99 -1.05
N SER A 210 3.81 21.99 -0.73
CA SER A 210 3.18 22.89 -1.69
C SER A 210 3.17 24.32 -1.17
N ASN A 211 3.29 25.29 -2.07
CA ASN A 211 3.08 26.70 -1.75
C ASN A 211 1.61 27.01 -1.43
N GLN A 212 0.66 26.20 -1.92
CA GLN A 212 -0.77 26.46 -1.77
C GLN A 212 -1.33 25.86 -0.49
N ASN A 213 -1.87 26.72 0.38
CA ASN A 213 -2.39 26.30 1.69
C ASN A 213 -3.51 25.24 1.59
N HIS A 214 -4.36 25.31 0.56
CA HIS A 214 -5.44 24.32 0.36
C HIS A 214 -4.94 22.93 -0.06
N GLN A 215 -3.67 22.79 -0.46
CA GLN A 215 -3.05 21.52 -0.78
C GLN A 215 -2.31 20.90 0.41
N TRP A 216 -2.19 21.60 1.54
CA TRP A 216 -1.54 21.07 2.74
C TRP A 216 -2.27 19.83 3.27
N ASP A 217 -3.60 19.82 3.17
CA ASP A 217 -4.43 18.64 3.49
C ASP A 217 -4.28 17.49 2.50
N GLN A 218 -3.59 17.69 1.37
CA GLN A 218 -3.37 16.67 0.33
C GLN A 218 -1.92 16.15 0.34
N VAL A 219 -1.08 16.65 1.25
CA VAL A 219 0.30 16.15 1.45
C VAL A 219 0.26 14.67 1.81
N GLY A 220 1.12 13.88 1.17
CA GLY A 220 1.13 12.43 1.30
C GLY A 220 0.25 11.68 0.31
N ARG A 221 -0.59 12.37 -0.47
CA ARG A 221 -1.34 11.75 -1.57
C ARG A 221 -0.48 11.61 -2.82
N PHE A 222 -0.86 10.64 -3.65
CA PHE A 222 -0.24 10.49 -4.95
C PHE A 222 -0.52 11.74 -5.81
N PHE A 223 0.51 12.30 -6.44
CA PHE A 223 0.42 13.60 -7.07
C PHE A 223 -0.60 13.65 -8.22
N SER A 224 -0.88 12.52 -8.90
CA SER A 224 -1.93 12.47 -9.92
C SER A 224 -3.36 12.66 -9.38
N GLU A 225 -3.59 12.49 -8.06
CA GLU A 225 -4.87 12.80 -7.43
C GLU A 225 -5.05 14.29 -7.18
N VAL A 226 -3.93 15.01 -7.01
CA VAL A 226 -3.86 16.46 -6.84
C VAL A 226 -3.90 17.16 -8.21
N ASP A 227 -2.98 16.78 -9.10
CA ASP A 227 -2.85 17.31 -10.46
C ASP A 227 -2.48 16.20 -11.46
N ALA A 228 -3.51 15.62 -12.08
CA ALA A 228 -3.35 14.53 -13.02
C ALA A 228 -2.57 14.92 -14.29
N ASN A 229 -2.77 16.14 -14.79
CA ASN A 229 -2.17 16.59 -16.04
C ASN A 229 -0.66 16.77 -15.88
N LEU A 230 -0.23 17.40 -14.78
CA LEU A 230 1.18 17.59 -14.51
C LEU A 230 1.87 16.25 -14.25
N MET A 231 1.25 15.35 -13.48
CA MET A 231 1.82 14.02 -13.25
C MET A 231 1.93 13.19 -14.54
N LEU A 232 0.93 13.25 -15.42
CA LEU A 232 0.98 12.59 -16.73
C LEU A 232 2.08 13.19 -17.62
N ALA A 233 2.24 14.51 -17.60
CA ALA A 233 3.32 15.16 -18.34
C ALA A 233 4.71 14.75 -17.82
N LEU A 234 4.88 14.63 -16.50
CA LEU A 234 6.12 14.12 -15.90
C LEU A 234 6.39 12.67 -16.30
N TYR A 235 5.35 11.82 -16.30
CA TYR A 235 5.45 10.43 -16.76
C TYR A 235 5.82 10.32 -18.26
N ASN A 236 5.13 11.06 -19.13
CA ASN A 236 5.38 11.06 -20.58
C ASN A 236 6.78 11.58 -20.93
N ASN A 237 7.30 12.54 -20.17
CA ASN A 237 8.66 13.05 -20.32
C ASN A 237 9.72 12.21 -19.57
N SER A 238 9.37 11.00 -19.10
CA SER A 238 10.28 10.02 -18.47
C SER A 238 10.93 10.47 -17.14
N PHE A 239 10.33 11.42 -16.42
CA PHE A 239 10.72 11.73 -15.03
C PHE A 239 10.38 10.59 -14.08
N TYR A 240 9.25 9.92 -14.32
CA TYR A 240 8.82 8.76 -13.56
C TYR A 240 8.67 7.54 -14.47
N THR A 241 9.01 6.38 -13.93
CA THR A 241 8.74 5.09 -14.56
C THR A 241 7.77 4.30 -13.68
N ARG A 242 6.79 3.66 -14.31
CA ARG A 242 5.80 2.82 -13.63
C ARG A 242 6.26 1.38 -13.61
N LYS A 243 6.21 0.73 -12.45
CA LYS A 243 6.38 -0.71 -12.29
C LYS A 243 5.13 -1.30 -11.68
N GLU A 244 4.66 -2.37 -12.29
CA GLU A 244 3.46 -3.09 -11.85
C GLU A 244 3.88 -4.46 -11.32
N SER A 245 3.34 -4.82 -10.15
CA SER A 245 3.54 -6.12 -9.52
C SER A 245 2.18 -6.71 -9.15
N TYR A 246 2.15 -8.04 -8.95
CA TYR A 246 0.96 -8.75 -8.55
C TYR A 246 1.19 -9.35 -7.18
N ASP A 247 0.31 -9.02 -6.23
CA ASP A 247 0.19 -9.67 -4.95
C ASP A 247 -0.85 -10.79 -5.04
N TYR A 248 -0.40 -12.03 -4.89
CA TYR A 248 -1.25 -13.23 -4.96
C TYR A 248 -1.76 -13.67 -3.58
N GLN A 249 -1.37 -12.98 -2.51
CA GLN A 249 -1.71 -13.31 -1.12
C GLN A 249 -2.63 -12.26 -0.47
N ALA A 250 -3.12 -11.31 -1.25
CA ALA A 250 -4.01 -10.26 -0.77
C ALA A 250 -5.40 -10.81 -0.41
N ALA A 251 -6.06 -10.15 0.55
CA ALA A 251 -7.43 -10.41 0.95
C ALA A 251 -8.35 -9.35 0.32
N CYS A 252 -9.39 -9.77 -0.40
CA CYS A 252 -10.38 -8.89 -0.99
C CYS A 252 -11.79 -9.23 -0.51
N ALA A 253 -12.62 -8.18 -0.44
CA ALA A 253 -14.07 -8.35 -0.39
C ALA A 253 -14.54 -9.15 -1.62
N PRO A 254 -15.46 -10.11 -1.45
CA PRO A 254 -15.97 -10.90 -2.56
C PRO A 254 -16.69 -9.99 -3.54
N GLN A 255 -16.32 -10.07 -4.82
CA GLN A 255 -17.08 -9.39 -5.85
C GLN A 255 -18.47 -10.03 -5.96
N PRO A 256 -19.54 -9.23 -6.17
CA PRO A 256 -20.86 -9.79 -6.42
C PRO A 256 -20.76 -10.74 -7.62
N PRO A 257 -21.27 -11.97 -7.53
CA PRO A 257 -21.22 -12.91 -8.64
C PRO A 257 -21.86 -12.24 -9.86
N GLY A 258 -21.10 -12.10 -10.95
CA GLY A 258 -21.69 -11.70 -12.23
C GLY A 258 -22.81 -12.66 -12.59
N ASN A 259 -23.81 -12.19 -13.35
CA ASN A 259 -25.00 -12.94 -13.78
C ASN A 259 -24.66 -14.11 -14.73
N LEU A 260 -23.82 -15.03 -14.31
CA LEU A 260 -23.54 -16.31 -14.95
C LEU A 260 -24.19 -17.40 -14.10
N GLY A 261 -25.50 -17.25 -13.90
CA GLY A 261 -26.32 -18.34 -13.38
C GLY A 261 -26.35 -19.46 -14.42
N ALA A 262 -25.77 -20.61 -14.08
CA ALA A 262 -26.04 -21.85 -14.77
C ALA A 262 -27.52 -22.20 -14.53
N ALA A 263 -28.41 -21.75 -15.40
CA ALA A 263 -29.78 -22.22 -15.40
C ALA A 263 -29.76 -23.75 -15.58
N PRO A 264 -30.53 -24.53 -14.79
CA PRO A 264 -30.64 -25.96 -15.01
C PRO A 264 -31.34 -26.16 -16.36
N ARG A 265 -30.56 -26.48 -17.40
CA ARG A 265 -31.12 -26.85 -18.71
C ARG A 265 -31.54 -28.30 -18.66
N GLY A 266 -32.86 -28.53 -18.71
CA GLY A 266 -33.43 -29.86 -18.89
C GLY A 266 -34.95 -29.84 -18.90
N VAL A 267 -35.56 -29.20 -19.90
CA VAL A 267 -37.00 -29.41 -20.16
C VAL A 267 -37.11 -30.63 -21.07
N PHE A 268 -37.67 -31.72 -20.54
CA PHE A 268 -37.99 -32.92 -21.33
C PHE A 268 -39.13 -32.61 -22.28
N VAL A 269 -38.88 -32.69 -23.59
CA VAL A 269 -39.90 -32.50 -24.63
C VAL A 269 -40.42 -33.89 -25.04
N PRO A 270 -41.68 -34.25 -24.72
CA PRO A 270 -42.22 -35.56 -25.06
C PRO A 270 -42.40 -35.70 -26.58
N THR A 271 -42.25 -36.92 -27.08
CA THR A 271 -42.37 -37.26 -28.50
C THR A 271 -43.82 -37.54 -28.90
N VAL A 272 -44.13 -37.56 -30.21
CA VAL A 272 -45.51 -37.77 -30.72
C VAL A 272 -46.10 -39.12 -30.27
N ALA A 273 -45.27 -40.12 -29.97
CA ALA A 273 -45.70 -41.40 -29.40
C ALA A 273 -46.15 -41.28 -27.92
N ASP A 274 -45.61 -40.33 -27.16
CA ASP A 274 -46.03 -40.03 -25.79
C ASP A 274 -47.39 -39.31 -25.80
N PHE A 275 -47.62 -38.43 -26.77
CA PHE A 275 -48.87 -37.66 -26.92
C PHE A 275 -50.09 -38.53 -27.24
N LEU A 276 -49.91 -39.66 -27.94
CA LEU A 276 -50.99 -40.53 -28.42
C LEU A 276 -51.35 -41.66 -27.44
N ASN A 277 -50.60 -41.83 -26.35
CA ASN A 277 -50.90 -42.83 -25.34
C ASN A 277 -51.84 -42.24 -24.27
N LEU A 278 -53.13 -42.60 -24.32
CA LEU A 278 -54.13 -42.22 -23.30
C LEU A 278 -53.71 -42.66 -21.88
N ALA A 279 -52.92 -43.73 -21.75
CA ALA A 279 -52.33 -44.19 -20.49
C ALA A 279 -51.23 -43.24 -19.95
N TRP A 280 -50.54 -42.51 -20.82
CA TRP A 280 -49.54 -41.52 -20.42
C TRP A 280 -50.20 -40.27 -19.84
N TRP A 281 -51.27 -39.77 -20.46
CA TRP A 281 -52.03 -38.63 -19.91
C TRP A 281 -52.65 -38.92 -18.54
N THR A 282 -53.19 -40.12 -18.34
CA THR A 282 -53.78 -40.50 -17.05
C THR A 282 -52.72 -40.73 -15.99
N SER A 283 -51.58 -41.35 -16.32
CA SER A 283 -50.46 -41.54 -15.38
C SER A 283 -49.75 -40.22 -15.05
N ALA A 284 -49.52 -39.34 -16.02
CA ALA A 284 -48.94 -38.02 -15.81
C ALA A 284 -49.87 -37.10 -15.00
N ALA A 285 -51.18 -37.13 -15.27
CA ALA A 285 -52.17 -36.38 -14.49
C ALA A 285 -52.28 -36.92 -13.05
N ALA A 286 -52.31 -38.25 -12.88
CA ALA A 286 -52.31 -38.87 -11.55
C ALA A 286 -51.03 -38.55 -10.77
N TRP A 287 -49.87 -38.58 -11.43
CA TRP A 287 -48.59 -38.22 -10.83
C TRP A 287 -48.51 -36.74 -10.48
N SER A 288 -49.03 -35.85 -11.33
CA SER A 288 -49.12 -34.41 -11.05
C SER A 288 -50.03 -34.12 -9.85
N LEU A 289 -51.19 -34.78 -9.77
CA LEU A 289 -52.12 -34.64 -8.64
C LEU A 289 -51.52 -35.22 -7.35
N PHE A 290 -50.81 -36.34 -7.44
CA PHE A 290 -50.10 -36.94 -6.31
C PHE A 290 -48.95 -36.05 -5.83
N GLN A 291 -48.18 -35.47 -6.75
CA GLN A 291 -47.15 -34.47 -6.42
C GLN A 291 -47.78 -33.22 -5.80
N GLN A 292 -48.90 -32.71 -6.32
CA GLN A 292 -49.60 -31.58 -5.69
C GLN A 292 -50.17 -31.91 -4.31
N LEU A 293 -50.61 -33.15 -4.07
CA LEU A 293 -51.05 -33.61 -2.75
C LEU A 293 -49.87 -33.70 -1.77
N LEU A 294 -48.74 -34.27 -2.21
CA LEU A 294 -47.50 -34.34 -1.42
C LEU A 294 -46.93 -32.95 -1.13
N TYR A 295 -46.85 -32.08 -2.14
CA TYR A 295 -46.44 -30.70 -1.95
C TYR A 295 -47.42 -29.95 -1.06
N GLY A 296 -48.73 -30.13 -1.21
CA GLY A 296 -49.72 -29.55 -0.30
C GLY A 296 -49.54 -30.00 1.15
N LEU A 297 -49.25 -31.29 1.38
CA LEU A 297 -49.04 -31.84 2.72
C LEU A 297 -47.69 -31.41 3.34
N ILE A 298 -46.63 -31.28 2.54
CA ILE A 298 -45.29 -30.89 3.01
C ILE A 298 -45.17 -29.36 3.15
N TYR A 299 -45.80 -28.58 2.28
CA TYR A 299 -45.73 -27.11 2.30
C TYR A 299 -46.67 -26.46 3.33
N HIS A 300 -47.75 -27.10 3.78
CA HIS A 300 -48.61 -26.51 4.82
C HIS A 300 -47.98 -26.54 6.22
N SER A 301 -46.95 -27.38 6.44
CA SER A 301 -46.28 -27.50 7.75
C SER A 301 -44.95 -26.75 7.87
N TRP A 302 -44.31 -26.32 6.77
CA TRP A 302 -42.91 -25.85 6.80
C TRP A 302 -42.68 -24.36 6.47
N PHE A 303 -43.70 -23.61 6.05
CA PHE A 303 -43.55 -22.17 5.76
C PHE A 303 -44.62 -21.30 6.43
N GLN A 304 -44.73 -21.40 7.75
CA GLN A 304 -45.11 -20.24 8.54
C GLN A 304 -43.84 -19.39 8.70
N ALA A 305 -43.56 -18.58 7.68
CA ALA A 305 -42.44 -17.66 7.72
C ALA A 305 -42.79 -16.53 8.70
N ASP A 306 -42.35 -16.67 9.94
CA ASP A 306 -42.05 -15.48 10.75
C ASP A 306 -40.97 -14.69 10.00
N PRO A 307 -41.10 -13.36 9.87
CA PRO A 307 -40.04 -12.54 9.33
C PRO A 307 -38.93 -12.49 10.37
N ALA A 308 -38.07 -13.50 10.39
CA ALA A 308 -36.76 -13.38 11.00
C ALA A 308 -35.98 -12.39 10.13
N GLU A 309 -36.06 -11.11 10.48
CA GLU A 309 -35.08 -10.11 10.10
C GLU A 309 -33.72 -10.69 10.48
N ALA A 310 -32.95 -11.09 9.48
CA ALA A 310 -31.54 -11.38 9.63
C ALA A 310 -30.84 -10.05 9.93
N GLU A 311 -30.91 -9.62 11.19
CA GLU A 311 -29.95 -8.69 11.79
C GLU A 311 -28.60 -9.42 11.90
N GLY A 312 -27.97 -9.60 10.76
CA GLY A 312 -26.57 -9.89 10.62
C GLY A 312 -26.16 -9.13 9.39
N SER A 313 -25.34 -8.09 9.56
CA SER A 313 -24.58 -7.58 8.42
C SER A 313 -23.99 -8.80 7.70
N PRO A 314 -23.96 -8.84 6.35
CA PRO A 314 -23.14 -9.82 5.69
C PRO A 314 -21.72 -9.50 6.14
N GLU A 315 -21.19 -10.22 7.14
CA GLU A 315 -19.77 -10.26 7.40
C GLU A 315 -19.16 -10.68 6.07
N THR A 316 -18.62 -9.71 5.35
CA THR A 316 -18.01 -9.90 4.04
C THR A 316 -16.80 -10.77 4.28
N ARG A 317 -16.98 -12.08 4.17
CA ARG A 317 -15.88 -13.04 4.30
C ARG A 317 -14.86 -12.68 3.23
N GLU A 318 -13.74 -12.15 3.67
CA GLU A 318 -12.63 -11.83 2.80
C GLU A 318 -12.13 -13.12 2.15
N SER A 319 -11.83 -13.04 0.86
CA SER A 319 -11.33 -14.16 0.08
C SER A 319 -9.96 -13.81 -0.48
N SER A 320 -9.10 -14.82 -0.67
CA SER A 320 -7.81 -14.62 -1.33
C SER A 320 -8.04 -14.16 -2.77
N CYS A 321 -7.44 -13.04 -3.14
CA CYS A 321 -7.55 -12.44 -4.45
C CYS A 321 -6.18 -12.03 -4.98
N VAL A 322 -6.12 -11.71 -6.27
CA VAL A 322 -4.94 -11.12 -6.87
C VAL A 322 -5.12 -9.61 -6.95
N MET A 323 -4.20 -8.89 -6.32
CA MET A 323 -4.15 -7.44 -6.34
C MET A 323 -2.97 -6.98 -7.18
N LYS A 324 -3.24 -6.11 -8.15
CA LYS A 324 -2.21 -5.45 -8.93
C LYS A 324 -1.76 -4.20 -8.18
N GLN A 325 -0.49 -4.19 -7.78
CA GLN A 325 0.19 -3.07 -7.17
C GLN A 325 0.92 -2.26 -8.23
N THR A 326 0.81 -0.94 -8.15
CA THR A 326 1.50 -0.01 -9.04
C THR A 326 2.41 0.88 -8.22
N GLN A 327 3.68 0.98 -8.61
CA GLN A 327 4.67 1.82 -7.95
C GLN A 327 5.37 2.70 -9.00
N TYR A 328 5.71 3.93 -8.61
CA TYR A 328 6.50 4.84 -9.42
C TYR A 328 7.87 5.03 -8.79
N TYR A 329 8.87 5.28 -9.64
CA TYR A 329 10.24 5.61 -9.25
C TYR A 329 10.82 6.58 -10.27
N PHE A 330 11.87 7.31 -9.90
CA PHE A 330 12.55 8.21 -10.84
C PHE A 330 13.08 7.45 -12.06
N GLY A 331 12.83 8.01 -13.24
CA GLY A 331 13.33 7.53 -14.52
C GLY A 331 14.79 7.90 -14.77
N SER A 332 15.18 7.87 -16.04
CA SER A 332 16.56 8.11 -16.50
C SER A 332 16.95 9.59 -16.58
N VAL A 333 16.00 10.51 -16.44
CA VAL A 333 16.25 11.95 -16.61
C VAL A 333 16.82 12.54 -15.32
N ASN A 334 18.06 13.01 -15.41
CA ASN A 334 18.76 13.67 -14.30
C ASN A 334 18.90 15.20 -14.47
N ALA A 335 18.36 15.76 -15.57
CA ALA A 335 18.50 17.17 -15.92
C ALA A 335 17.26 18.00 -15.56
N SER A 336 17.43 19.31 -15.46
CA SER A 336 16.33 20.28 -15.55
C SER A 336 15.58 20.07 -16.86
N TYR A 337 14.26 20.19 -16.79
CA TYR A 337 13.43 20.19 -17.99
C TYR A 337 12.41 21.31 -17.93
N ASN A 338 12.22 21.95 -19.08
CA ASN A 338 11.21 22.96 -19.30
C ASN A 338 10.29 22.42 -20.38
N ALA A 339 9.01 22.32 -20.11
CA ALA A 339 8.05 21.88 -21.10
C ALA A 339 6.71 22.61 -20.98
N ILE A 340 5.96 22.52 -22.07
CA ILE A 340 4.63 23.08 -22.20
C ILE A 340 3.66 21.91 -22.25
N ILE A 341 2.64 21.94 -21.40
CA ILE A 341 1.50 21.03 -21.44
C ILE A 341 0.44 21.71 -22.30
N ASP A 342 0.16 21.14 -23.46
CA ASP A 342 -0.89 21.62 -24.36
C ASP A 342 -2.18 20.83 -24.11
N CYS A 343 -3.20 21.52 -23.60
CA CYS A 343 -4.55 21.00 -23.38
C CYS A 343 -5.52 21.44 -24.49
N GLY A 344 -5.00 21.82 -25.66
CA GLY A 344 -5.76 22.27 -26.84
C GLY A 344 -5.99 23.78 -26.82
N ASN A 345 -6.93 24.24 -25.98
CA ASN A 345 -7.27 25.68 -25.89
C ASN A 345 -6.43 26.44 -24.87
N CYS A 346 -5.58 25.74 -24.11
CA CYS A 346 -4.67 26.34 -23.16
C CYS A 346 -3.38 25.57 -23.08
N SER A 347 -2.32 26.33 -22.96
CA SER A 347 -0.98 25.85 -22.68
C SER A 347 -0.63 26.19 -21.24
N ARG A 348 0.07 25.28 -20.57
CA ARG A 348 0.63 25.51 -19.24
C ARG A 348 2.12 25.24 -19.29
N LEU A 349 2.93 26.21 -18.90
CA LEU A 349 4.37 26.01 -18.76
C LEU A 349 4.68 25.33 -17.41
N PHE A 350 5.62 24.40 -17.43
CA PHE A 350 6.19 23.84 -16.22
C PHE A 350 7.71 23.65 -16.34
N HIS A 351 8.38 23.80 -15.21
CA HIS A 351 9.77 23.53 -14.98
C HIS A 351 9.90 22.43 -13.93
N ALA A 352 10.72 21.42 -14.18
CA ALA A 352 11.00 20.36 -13.24
C ALA A 352 12.51 20.21 -13.07
N GLN A 353 12.97 20.19 -11.82
CA GLN A 353 14.38 20.06 -11.45
C GLN A 353 14.52 19.06 -10.31
N ARG A 354 15.36 18.04 -10.51
CA ARG A 354 15.71 17.10 -9.44
C ARG A 354 16.70 17.75 -8.47
N LEU A 355 16.44 17.64 -7.18
CA LEU A 355 17.34 18.15 -6.15
C LEU A 355 18.48 17.16 -5.91
N THR A 356 19.71 17.67 -5.82
CA THR A 356 20.90 16.84 -5.60
C THR A 356 20.95 16.33 -4.17
N ASN A 357 21.44 15.10 -3.97
CA ASN A 357 21.56 14.43 -2.65
C ASN A 357 20.23 14.23 -1.91
N THR A 358 19.09 14.25 -2.62
CA THR A 358 17.78 13.94 -2.06
C THR A 358 16.93 13.11 -3.04
N ASN A 359 15.82 12.58 -2.56
CA ASN A 359 14.79 11.94 -3.38
C ASN A 359 13.69 12.92 -3.85
N LEU A 360 13.96 14.22 -3.85
CA LEU A 360 12.95 15.23 -4.18
C LEU A 360 13.08 15.75 -5.63
N LEU A 361 11.92 15.98 -6.23
CA LEU A 361 11.73 16.69 -7.48
C LEU A 361 11.03 18.02 -7.18
N PHE A 362 11.67 19.12 -7.53
CA PHE A 362 11.09 20.45 -7.48
C PHE A 362 10.38 20.75 -8.80
N VAL A 363 9.10 21.08 -8.73
CA VAL A 363 8.28 21.39 -9.90
C VAL A 363 7.61 22.74 -9.70
N VAL A 364 7.76 23.59 -10.70
CA VAL A 364 7.08 24.89 -10.79
C VAL A 364 6.24 24.88 -12.05
N ALA A 365 4.97 25.23 -11.93
CA ALA A 365 4.06 25.26 -13.06
C ALA A 365 3.06 26.40 -12.91
N GLU A 366 2.60 26.97 -14.02
CA GLU A 366 1.51 27.95 -13.98
C GLU A 366 0.24 27.30 -13.45
N LYS A 367 -0.64 28.03 -12.75
CA LYS A 367 -1.89 27.47 -12.27
C LYS A 367 -2.81 27.16 -13.45
N PRO A 368 -3.48 25.99 -13.49
CA PRO A 368 -4.40 25.68 -14.59
C PRO A 368 -5.58 26.64 -14.55
N LEU A 369 -5.65 27.54 -15.53
CA LEU A 369 -6.81 28.42 -15.78
C LEU A 369 -7.95 27.68 -16.52
N CYS A 370 -7.73 26.40 -16.86
CA CYS A 370 -8.61 25.58 -17.68
C CYS A 370 -9.27 24.46 -16.90
N SER A 371 -10.61 24.43 -16.91
CA SER A 371 -11.41 23.31 -16.43
C SER A 371 -11.48 22.12 -17.39
N GLN A 372 -11.05 22.29 -18.65
CA GLN A 372 -11.19 21.26 -19.71
C GLN A 372 -10.01 20.30 -19.82
N CYS A 373 -8.92 20.54 -19.09
CA CYS A 373 -7.80 19.62 -19.08
C CYS A 373 -8.07 18.53 -18.03
N GLU A 374 -8.87 17.54 -18.39
CA GLU A 374 -9.06 16.33 -17.58
C GLU A 374 -8.34 15.16 -18.26
N ALA A 375 -7.03 15.05 -18.04
CA ALA A 375 -6.31 13.85 -18.42
C ALA A 375 -6.70 12.68 -17.50
N GLY A 376 -6.58 11.46 -18.02
CA GLY A 376 -6.79 10.24 -17.24
C GLY A 376 -5.87 10.19 -16.02
N ARG A 377 -6.47 10.04 -14.83
CA ARG A 377 -5.71 9.96 -13.57
C ARG A 377 -4.86 8.69 -13.55
N LEU A 378 -3.57 8.87 -13.30
CA LEU A 378 -2.70 7.75 -12.97
C LEU A 378 -3.03 7.29 -11.56
N LEU A 379 -3.12 5.98 -11.35
CA LEU A 379 -3.44 5.40 -10.05
C LEU A 379 -2.18 4.75 -9.46
N GLN A 380 -1.94 5.02 -8.18
CA GLN A 380 -0.95 4.33 -7.37
C GLN A 380 -1.67 3.70 -6.18
N LYS A 381 -2.41 2.62 -6.45
CA LYS A 381 -3.13 1.87 -5.42
C LYS A 381 -3.20 0.39 -5.81
N GLU A 382 -3.53 -0.43 -4.84
CA GLU A 382 -3.83 -1.82 -5.09
C GLU A 382 -5.19 -1.93 -5.79
N THR A 383 -5.20 -2.53 -6.97
CA THR A 383 -6.42 -2.72 -7.76
C THR A 383 -6.65 -4.19 -7.99
N HIS A 384 -7.89 -4.65 -7.82
CA HIS A 384 -8.26 -6.01 -8.17
C HIS A 384 -7.88 -6.33 -9.61
N SER A 385 -7.27 -7.49 -9.83
CA SER A 385 -6.86 -7.94 -11.15
C SER A 385 -6.97 -9.45 -11.23
N ASP A 386 -7.34 -9.99 -12.39
CA ASP A 386 -7.37 -11.45 -12.62
C ASP A 386 -5.96 -12.04 -12.85
N GLY A 387 -4.92 -11.23 -12.64
CA GLY A 387 -3.52 -11.58 -12.86
C GLY A 387 -3.05 -11.33 -14.29
N PRO A 388 -1.81 -11.74 -14.61
CA PRO A 388 -1.31 -11.74 -15.98
C PRO A 388 -2.01 -12.82 -16.82
N GLU A 389 -2.08 -12.60 -18.13
CA GLU A 389 -2.66 -13.55 -19.09
C GLU A 389 -1.99 -14.93 -19.01
N GLN A 390 -2.70 -15.89 -18.41
CA GLN A 390 -2.16 -17.22 -18.12
C GLN A 390 -1.79 -17.98 -19.40
N CYS A 391 -2.57 -17.79 -20.46
CA CYS A 391 -2.36 -18.40 -21.77
C CYS A 391 -1.01 -18.02 -22.38
N GLU A 392 -0.55 -16.78 -22.21
CA GLU A 392 0.74 -16.31 -22.70
C GLU A 392 1.90 -16.85 -21.85
N LEU A 393 1.72 -16.91 -20.52
CA LEU A 393 2.72 -17.42 -19.59
C LEU A 393 3.05 -18.90 -19.83
N VAL A 394 2.05 -19.71 -20.19
CA VAL A 394 2.25 -21.14 -20.48
C VAL A 394 3.04 -21.35 -21.78
N GLN A 395 2.99 -20.42 -22.74
CA GLN A 395 3.81 -20.50 -23.95
C GLN A 395 5.31 -20.29 -23.66
N ARG A 396 5.63 -19.55 -22.59
CA ARG A 396 7.00 -19.31 -22.13
C ARG A 396 7.11 -19.58 -20.63
N PRO A 397 7.00 -20.86 -20.20
CA PRO A 397 6.93 -21.19 -18.79
C PRO A 397 8.27 -20.89 -18.11
N ARG A 398 8.20 -20.55 -16.83
CA ARG A 398 9.41 -20.38 -16.00
C ARG A 398 10.15 -21.70 -15.90
N TYR A 399 11.47 -21.60 -15.72
CA TYR A 399 12.31 -22.77 -15.48
C TYR A 399 11.82 -23.55 -14.26
N ARG A 400 11.59 -24.85 -14.44
CA ARG A 400 11.27 -25.79 -13.37
C ARG A 400 12.07 -27.07 -13.58
N ARG A 401 12.72 -27.56 -12.52
CA ARG A 401 13.37 -28.86 -12.54
C ARG A 401 12.41 -29.92 -12.01
N GLY A 402 12.14 -30.94 -12.82
CA GLY A 402 11.35 -32.10 -12.41
C GLY A 402 12.12 -33.04 -11.46
N PRO A 403 11.42 -33.97 -10.80
CA PRO A 403 12.08 -35.05 -10.05
C PRO A 403 12.91 -35.93 -10.99
N HIS A 404 14.05 -36.44 -10.50
CA HIS A 404 14.95 -37.30 -11.31
C HIS A 404 14.46 -38.74 -11.41
N ILE A 405 13.73 -39.22 -10.41
CA ILE A 405 13.23 -40.59 -10.35
C ILE A 405 11.70 -40.50 -10.32
N CYS A 406 11.06 -41.19 -11.25
CA CYS A 406 9.62 -41.45 -11.27
C CYS A 406 9.45 -42.95 -11.00
N PHE A 407 8.64 -43.31 -10.00
CA PHE A 407 8.26 -44.70 -9.79
C PHE A 407 6.87 -44.89 -10.40
N ASP A 408 6.85 -45.46 -11.59
CA ASP A 408 5.64 -45.81 -12.34
C ASP A 408 5.73 -47.26 -12.84
N TYR A 409 4.56 -47.83 -13.18
CA TYR A 409 4.42 -49.15 -13.81
C TYR A 409 5.22 -50.27 -13.13
N ASN A 410 4.85 -50.61 -11.90
CA ASN A 410 5.48 -51.74 -11.22
C ASN A 410 4.99 -53.07 -11.84
N ALA A 411 5.91 -53.98 -12.18
CA ALA A 411 5.57 -55.24 -12.84
C ALA A 411 4.69 -56.17 -11.99
N THR A 412 4.63 -55.96 -10.68
CA THR A 412 3.75 -56.70 -9.76
C THR A 412 2.43 -55.97 -9.46
N GLU A 413 2.16 -54.86 -10.15
CA GLU A 413 0.92 -54.10 -9.98
C GLU A 413 -0.25 -54.84 -10.65
N ASP A 414 -1.31 -55.09 -9.89
CA ASP A 414 -2.53 -55.71 -10.40
C ASP A 414 -3.47 -54.63 -10.96
N THR A 415 -3.50 -54.51 -12.30
CA THR A 415 -4.34 -53.53 -13.00
C THR A 415 -5.75 -54.04 -13.29
N SER A 416 -6.13 -55.23 -12.79
CA SER A 416 -7.39 -55.90 -13.14
C SER A 416 -8.58 -55.49 -12.27
N ASP A 417 -8.35 -54.87 -11.12
CA ASP A 417 -9.45 -54.39 -10.24
C ASP A 417 -9.86 -52.97 -10.64
N CYS A 418 -10.93 -52.85 -11.44
CA CYS A 418 -11.54 -51.58 -11.82
C CYS A 418 -13.06 -51.60 -11.55
N GLY A 419 -13.64 -50.52 -11.01
CA GLY A 419 -15.09 -50.30 -11.05
C GLY A 419 -15.92 -50.77 -9.85
N ARG A 420 -15.35 -51.05 -8.68
CA ARG A 420 -16.13 -51.27 -7.45
C ARG A 420 -16.62 -49.94 -6.83
N GLY A 421 -17.48 -49.22 -7.55
CA GLY A 421 -18.35 -48.24 -6.93
C GLY A 421 -19.24 -48.96 -5.92
N ALA A 422 -19.31 -48.45 -4.68
CA ALA A 422 -20.13 -49.04 -3.63
C ALA A 422 -21.62 -48.97 -4.00
N SER A 423 -22.12 -49.95 -4.75
CA SER A 423 -23.55 -50.21 -4.84
C SER A 423 -23.95 -50.80 -3.49
N PHE A 424 -24.38 -49.96 -2.55
CA PHE A 424 -25.06 -50.43 -1.36
C PHE A 424 -26.28 -51.24 -1.84
N PRO A 425 -26.37 -52.55 -1.52
CA PRO A 425 -27.57 -53.30 -1.81
C PRO A 425 -28.71 -52.68 -0.99
N PRO A 426 -29.88 -52.39 -1.59
CA PRO A 426 -31.01 -51.87 -0.82
C PRO A 426 -31.36 -52.89 0.25
N SER A 427 -31.48 -52.43 1.50
CA SER A 427 -31.94 -53.27 2.60
C SER A 427 -33.41 -53.64 2.35
N LEU A 428 -33.65 -54.89 1.97
CA LEU A 428 -35.00 -55.47 1.82
C LEU A 428 -35.88 -55.33 3.08
N GLY A 429 -35.28 -55.00 4.24
CA GLY A 429 -35.98 -54.77 5.50
C GLY A 429 -36.84 -53.50 5.56
N VAL A 430 -36.70 -52.56 4.62
CA VAL A 430 -37.52 -51.32 4.59
C VAL A 430 -38.78 -51.46 3.71
N LEU A 431 -38.88 -52.51 2.88
CA LEU A 431 -40.03 -52.71 1.98
C LEU A 431 -41.18 -53.54 2.62
N VAL A 432 -41.03 -54.00 3.86
CA VAL A 432 -42.01 -54.87 4.54
C VAL A 432 -42.45 -54.31 5.91
N SER A 433 -42.28 -53.00 6.16
CA SER A 433 -42.87 -52.34 7.34
C SER A 433 -44.13 -51.56 6.99
#